data_AF-A0A6V8E4K7-F1
#
_entry.id   AF-A0A6V8E4K7-F1
#
_cell.length_a   1.000
_cell.length_b   1.000
_cell.length_c   1.000
_cell.angle_alpha   90.00
_cell.angle_beta   90.00
_cell.angle_gamma   90.00
#
_symmetry.space_group_name_H-M   'P 1'
#
loop_
_entity.id
_entity.type
_entity.pdbx_description
1 polymer ?
#
loop_
_entity_poly.entity_id
_entity_poly.type
_entity_poly.pdbx_seq_one_letter_code
_entity_poly.pdbx_strand_id
1 'polypeptide(L)' 'EELDLPFPLLSDPEREVSNAYGVPVFLGKFPGKSSFLIGPDRTIHYCYDWLFRPRRHVAKILNTLSKLSGR' A
#
# COMPACT_ATOMS: atom_id res chain seq x y z
N GLU A 1 -12.76 -2.33 -20.51
CA GLU A 1 -12.17 -3.65 -20.27
C GLU A 1 -11.95 -3.81 -18.79
N GLU A 2 -12.43 -4.91 -18.22
CA GLU A 2 -12.26 -5.27 -16.81
C GLU A 2 -10.87 -5.90 -16.66
N LEU A 3 -10.03 -5.37 -15.77
CA LEU A 3 -8.57 -5.62 -15.76
C LEU A 3 -8.14 -7.02 -15.25
N ASP A 4 -9.08 -7.97 -15.11
CA ASP A 4 -8.90 -9.35 -14.60
C ASP A 4 -7.89 -9.46 -13.45
N LEU A 5 -8.06 -8.60 -12.43
CA LEU A 5 -7.13 -8.55 -11.30
C LEU A 5 -7.53 -9.61 -10.26
N PRO A 6 -6.58 -10.41 -9.73
CA PRO A 6 -6.86 -11.47 -8.76
C PRO A 6 -7.12 -10.94 -7.34
N PHE A 7 -7.41 -9.65 -7.19
CA PHE A 7 -7.60 -8.99 -5.90
C PHE A 7 -8.69 -7.91 -5.99
N PRO A 8 -9.40 -7.65 -4.88
CA PRO A 8 -10.45 -6.63 -4.86
C PRO A 8 -9.87 -5.23 -5.06
N LEU A 9 -10.62 -4.39 -5.75
CA LEU A 9 -10.36 -2.96 -5.84
C LEU A 9 -11.34 -2.20 -4.96
N LEU A 10 -10.81 -1.28 -4.15
CA LEU A 10 -11.61 -0.37 -3.35
C LEU A 10 -11.75 0.97 -4.10
N SER A 11 -12.98 1.39 -4.33
CA SER A 11 -13.27 2.75 -4.82
C SER A 11 -13.35 3.71 -3.63
N ASP A 12 -12.54 4.77 -3.65
CA ASP A 12 -12.46 5.78 -2.58
C ASP A 12 -12.61 7.19 -3.16
N PRO A 13 -13.78 7.53 -3.77
CA PRO A 13 -13.99 8.81 -4.44
C PRO A 13 -13.83 10.00 -3.48
N GLU A 14 -14.34 9.85 -2.25
CA GLU A 14 -14.36 10.88 -1.21
C GLU A 14 -13.10 10.90 -0.34
N ARG A 15 -12.18 9.97 -0.61
CA ARG A 15 -10.87 9.87 0.01
C ARG A 15 -10.88 9.61 1.52
N GLU A 16 -11.98 9.11 2.06
CA GLU A 16 -12.13 8.83 3.49
C GLU A 16 -11.07 7.81 3.96
N VAL A 17 -10.87 6.75 3.19
CA VAL A 17 -9.90 5.70 3.50
C VAL A 17 -8.48 6.20 3.29
N SER A 18 -8.22 6.86 2.16
CA SER A 18 -6.91 7.46 1.88
C SER A 18 -6.46 8.44 2.97
N ASN A 19 -7.38 9.26 3.49
CA ASN A 19 -7.11 10.21 4.56
C ASN A 19 -6.86 9.50 5.90
N ALA A 20 -7.65 8.48 6.23
CA ALA A 20 -7.45 7.68 7.45
C ALA A 20 -6.08 6.99 7.49
N TYR A 21 -5.55 6.59 6.32
CA TYR A 21 -4.22 5.99 6.17
C TYR A 21 -3.09 7.00 5.91
N GLY A 22 -3.39 8.31 5.91
CA GLY A 22 -2.40 9.37 5.76
C GLY A 22 -1.75 9.45 4.36
N VAL A 23 -2.44 8.98 3.32
CA VAL A 23 -1.91 8.99 1.95
C VAL A 23 -1.71 10.44 1.48
N PRO A 24 -0.48 10.84 1.08
CA PRO A 24 -0.16 12.22 0.80
C PRO A 24 -0.83 12.75 -0.46
N VAL A 25 -1.02 14.07 -0.53
CA VAL A 25 -1.58 14.77 -1.69
C VAL A 25 -0.58 15.77 -2.21
N PHE A 26 -0.10 15.55 -3.43
CA PHE A 26 0.82 16.47 -4.08
C PHE A 26 0.05 17.60 -4.75
N LEU A 27 0.50 18.83 -4.49
CA LEU A 27 -0.09 20.06 -5.04
C LEU A 27 -1.61 20.17 -4.76
N GLY A 28 -2.08 19.57 -3.66
CA GLY A 28 -3.50 19.57 -3.27
C GLY A 28 -4.44 18.78 -4.19
N LYS A 29 -3.94 18.13 -5.24
CA LYS A 29 -4.77 17.46 -6.26
C LYS A 29 -4.34 16.04 -6.63
N PHE A 30 -3.05 15.73 -6.56
CA PHE A 30 -2.54 14.44 -7.03
C PHE A 30 -2.32 13.49 -5.86
N PRO A 31 -3.12 12.43 -5.70
CA PRO A 31 -2.87 11.45 -4.65
C PRO A 31 -1.50 10.79 -4.88
N GLY A 32 -0.73 10.70 -3.81
CA GLY A 32 0.48 9.90 -3.77
C GLY A 32 0.16 8.42 -3.94
N LYS A 33 1.17 7.66 -4.36
CA LYS A 33 1.13 6.20 -4.25
C LYS A 33 1.78 5.79 -2.94
N SER A 34 0.99 5.14 -2.08
CA SER A 34 1.43 4.52 -0.84
C SER A 34 1.05 3.04 -0.83
N SER A 35 1.85 2.22 -0.16
CA SER A 35 1.56 0.79 0.07
C SER A 35 1.79 0.44 1.52
N PHE A 36 0.90 -0.35 2.09
CA PHE A 36 0.90 -0.71 3.51
C PHE A 36 1.01 -2.23 3.66
N LEU A 37 1.83 -2.69 4.61
CA LEU A 37 1.83 -4.07 5.04
C LEU A 37 1.16 -4.16 6.43
N ILE A 38 0.01 -4.82 6.48
CA ILE A 38 -0.82 -4.96 7.67
C ILE A 38 -0.77 -6.41 8.15
N GLY A 39 -0.44 -6.62 9.42
CA GLY A 39 -0.41 -7.94 10.06
C GLY A 39 -1.80 -8.45 10.44
N PRO A 40 -1.96 -9.75 10.75
CA PRO A 40 -3.21 -10.31 11.27
C PRO A 40 -3.66 -9.68 12.60
N ASP A 41 -2.74 -9.07 13.34
CA ASP A 41 -2.96 -8.32 14.58
C ASP A 41 -3.53 -6.91 14.32
N ARG A 42 -3.78 -6.55 13.05
CA ARG A 42 -4.25 -5.24 12.59
C ARG A 42 -3.23 -4.11 12.78
N THR A 43 -1.95 -4.45 12.94
CA THR A 43 -0.86 -3.48 13.02
C THR A 43 -0.27 -3.21 11.63
N ILE A 44 -0.02 -1.95 11.30
CA ILE A 44 0.77 -1.57 10.12
C ILE A 44 2.25 -1.81 10.45
N HIS A 45 2.84 -2.86 9.87
CA HIS A 45 4.26 -3.16 10.05
C HIS A 45 5.16 -2.30 9.15
N TYR A 46 4.67 -1.92 7.96
CA TYR A 46 5.40 -1.09 7.02
C TYR A 46 4.48 -0.14 6.26
N CYS A 47 4.92 1.11 6.15
CA CYS A 47 4.38 2.12 5.24
C CYS A 47 5.43 2.44 4.17
N TYR A 48 5.01 2.49 2.92
CA TYR A 48 5.88 2.82 1.79
C TYR A 48 5.25 3.92 0.96
N ASP A 49 5.64 5.16 1.25
CA ASP A 49 5.23 6.34 0.51
C ASP A 49 6.15 6.58 -0.69
N TRP A 50 5.60 7.11 -1.78
CA TRP A 50 6.36 7.53 -2.96
C TRP A 50 7.05 6.38 -3.72
N LEU A 51 6.23 5.59 -4.42
CA LEU A 51 6.62 4.53 -5.36
C LEU A 51 7.40 4.99 -6.63
N PHE A 52 8.34 5.93 -6.53
CA PHE A 52 9.23 6.34 -7.64
C PHE A 52 10.56 5.55 -7.70
N ARG A 53 10.73 4.48 -6.91
CA ARG A 53 11.90 3.57 -6.96
C ARG A 53 11.50 2.09 -7.05
N PRO A 54 10.92 1.64 -8.19
CA PRO A 54 10.24 0.35 -8.32
C PRO A 54 11.11 -0.90 -8.08
N ARG A 55 12.42 -0.88 -8.39
CA ARG A 55 13.24 -2.11 -8.45
C ARG A 55 13.68 -2.71 -7.10
N ARG A 56 13.56 -2.00 -5.97
CA ARG A 56 14.00 -2.49 -4.64
C ARG A 56 12.86 -2.82 -3.67
N HIS A 57 11.61 -2.58 -4.08
CA HIS A 57 10.52 -2.43 -3.12
C HIS A 57 9.79 -3.75 -2.82
N VAL A 58 9.38 -4.49 -3.85
CA VAL A 58 8.65 -5.76 -3.68
C VAL A 58 9.51 -6.82 -2.99
N ALA A 59 10.80 -6.91 -3.34
CA ALA A 59 11.74 -7.81 -2.67
C ALA A 59 11.90 -7.50 -1.18
N LYS A 60 11.81 -6.23 -0.76
CA LYS A 60 11.84 -5.85 0.66
C LYS A 60 10.57 -6.28 1.39
N ILE A 61 9.41 -6.12 0.76
CA ILE A 61 8.12 -6.60 1.31
C ILE A 61 8.15 -8.12 1.45
N LEU A 62 8.54 -8.86 0.40
CA LEU A 62 8.60 -10.32 0.40
C LEU A 62 9.61 -10.87 1.43
N ASN A 63 10.78 -10.23 1.57
CA ASN A 63 11.75 -10.60 2.59
C ASN A 63 11.20 -10.40 4.00
N THR A 64 10.53 -9.27 4.26
CA THR A 64 9.85 -9.07 5.54
C THR A 64 8.76 -10.12 5.77
N LEU A 65 7.89 -10.35 4.78
CA LEU A 65 6.81 -11.33 4.89
C LEU A 65 7.36 -12.73 5.19
N SER A 66 8.44 -13.15 4.51
CA SER A 66 9.09 -14.44 4.77
C SER A 66 9.64 -14.54 6.20
N LYS A 67 10.16 -13.44 6.77
CA LYS A 67 10.62 -13.41 8.17
C LYS A 67 9.47 -13.45 9.19
N LEU A 68 8.34 -12.83 8.88
CA LEU A 68 7.16 -12.79 9.75
C LEU A 68 6.31 -14.07 9.65
N SER A 69 6.30 -14.71 8.48
CA SER A 69 5.57 -15.95 8.20
C SER A 69 6.36 -17.22 8.53
N GLY A 70 7.60 -17.10 9.00
CA GLY A 70 8.44 -18.22 9.43
C GLY A 70 7.89 -18.90 10.69
N ARG A 71 6.87 -19.74 10.50
CA ARG A 71 6.47 -20.85 11.35
C ARG A 71 6.35 -22.09 10.47
#